data_AF-A0A1Y0EPD7-F1
#
_entry.id   AF-A0A1Y0EPD7-F1
#
_cell.length_a   1.000
_cell.length_b   1.000
_cell.length_c   1.000
_cell.angle_alpha   90.00
_cell.angle_beta   90.00
_cell.angle_gamma   90.00
#
_symmetry.space_group_name_H-M   'P 1'
#
loop_
_entity.id
_entity.type
_entity.pdbx_description
1 polymer ?
#
loop_
_entity_poly.entity_id
_entity_poly.type
_entity_poly.pdbx_seq_one_letter_code
_entity_poly.pdbx_strand_id
1 'polypeptide(L)'
;MSFKKIALAVLATAAVLPAMAQSAANVSPDVLKRAEVLADLDMWYAAGMHHVQGQWEIGDASQTPEFRKYQELRNSPQYVAAVQARLSGDTALASKAGGAQAAE
;
A
#
# COMPACT_ATOMS: atom_id res chain seq x y z
N MET A 1 27.10 -39.80 -16.79
CA MET A 1 26.10 -38.86 -16.26
C MET A 1 26.76 -38.05 -15.15
N SER A 2 27.01 -36.76 -15.40
CA SER A 2 27.85 -35.91 -14.56
C SER A 2 26.99 -35.01 -13.67
N PHE A 3 27.12 -35.15 -12.35
CA PHE A 3 26.40 -34.37 -11.36
C PHE A 3 27.10 -33.03 -11.15
N LYS A 4 26.53 -31.93 -11.68
CA LYS A 4 26.99 -30.58 -11.35
C LYS A 4 26.33 -30.10 -10.07
N LYS A 5 27.08 -30.20 -8.96
CA LYS A 5 26.85 -29.42 -7.75
C LYS A 5 27.21 -27.97 -8.06
N ILE A 6 26.26 -27.05 -8.00
CA ILE A 6 26.55 -25.61 -7.94
C ILE A 6 26.07 -25.14 -6.57
N ALA A 7 27.01 -25.10 -5.63
CA ALA A 7 26.91 -24.26 -4.45
C ALA A 7 27.37 -22.87 -4.87
N LEU A 8 26.58 -21.83 -4.60
CA LEU A 8 27.06 -20.45 -4.69
C LEU A 8 26.41 -19.56 -3.63
N ALA A 9 27.23 -19.31 -2.61
CA ALA A 9 27.38 -18.11 -1.79
C ALA A 9 26.12 -17.38 -1.28
N VAL A 10 25.85 -17.63 0.00
CA VAL A 10 25.45 -16.61 0.98
C VAL A 10 26.44 -15.44 0.91
N LEU A 11 25.96 -14.21 0.70
CA LEU A 11 26.18 -13.03 1.57
C LEU A 11 25.65 -11.77 0.86
N ALA A 12 24.44 -11.34 1.19
CA ALA A 12 24.03 -9.96 0.99
C ALA A 12 23.73 -9.38 2.38
N THR A 13 24.78 -8.88 3.04
CA THR A 13 24.65 -7.90 4.11
C THR A 13 23.96 -6.67 3.53
N ALA A 14 22.63 -6.63 3.59
CA ALA A 14 21.89 -5.41 3.40
C ALA A 14 22.25 -4.50 4.58
N ALA A 15 22.90 -3.40 4.26
CA ALA A 15 23.29 -2.35 5.17
C ALA A 15 22.14 -2.02 6.14
N VAL A 16 22.44 -2.09 7.43
CA VAL A 16 21.63 -1.46 8.47
C VAL A 16 21.55 0.02 8.12
N LEU A 17 20.36 0.47 7.73
CA LEU A 17 19.97 1.88 7.71
C LEU A 17 19.31 2.17 9.08
N PRO A 18 20.01 2.78 10.06
CA PRO A 18 19.37 3.18 11.30
C PRO A 18 19.04 4.67 11.22
N ALA A 19 17.90 5.04 10.60
CA ALA A 19 17.46 6.44 10.66
C ALA A 19 15.98 6.71 10.34
N MET A 20 15.08 5.72 10.28
CA MET A 20 13.62 6.00 10.17
C MET A 20 12.72 5.03 10.96
N ALA A 21 13.29 4.19 11.83
CA ALA A 21 12.52 3.20 12.59
C ALA A 21 11.74 3.78 13.79
N GLN A 22 11.89 5.08 14.13
CA GLN A 22 11.35 5.65 15.37
C GLN A 22 9.97 6.33 15.25
N SER A 23 9.36 6.39 14.07
CA SER A 23 7.96 6.84 13.93
C SER A 23 6.95 5.73 13.66
N ALA A 24 7.40 4.47 13.54
CA ALA A 24 6.51 3.32 13.31
C ALA A 24 5.94 2.73 14.62
N ALA A 25 6.35 3.22 15.79
CA ALA A 25 6.18 2.50 17.05
C ALA A 25 4.75 2.52 17.65
N ASN A 26 3.80 3.28 17.09
CA ASN A 26 2.41 3.21 17.57
C ASN A 26 1.40 3.71 16.52
N VAL A 27 1.42 3.14 15.31
CA VAL A 27 0.30 3.35 14.39
C VAL A 27 -0.90 2.62 14.97
N SER A 28 -1.92 3.36 15.38
CA SER A 28 -3.15 2.76 15.87
C SER A 28 -3.76 1.85 14.80
N PRO A 29 -4.33 0.68 15.16
CA PRO A 29 -4.88 -0.27 14.19
C PRO A 29 -5.97 0.36 13.30
N ASP A 30 -6.68 1.38 13.79
CA ASP A 30 -7.69 2.10 13.00
C ASP A 30 -7.08 3.02 11.95
N VAL A 31 -5.91 3.61 12.22
CA VAL A 31 -5.16 4.42 11.24
C VAL A 31 -4.61 3.50 10.14
N LEU A 32 -4.13 2.32 10.51
CA LEU A 32 -3.71 1.31 9.53
C LEU A 32 -4.87 0.89 8.62
N LYS A 33 -6.03 0.54 9.19
CA LYS A 33 -7.22 0.18 8.40
C LYS A 33 -7.67 1.29 7.47
N ARG A 34 -7.66 2.54 7.92
CA ARG A 34 -7.99 3.68 7.06
C ARG A 34 -7.01 3.80 5.89
N ALA A 35 -5.71 3.69 6.16
CA ALA A 35 -4.69 3.76 5.12
C ALA A 35 -4.85 2.63 4.08
N GLU A 36 -5.18 1.41 4.52
CA GLU A 36 -5.49 0.28 3.65
C GLU A 36 -6.70 0.55 2.77
N VAL A 37 -7.81 1.06 3.34
CA VAL A 37 -9.01 1.41 2.56
C VAL A 37 -8.72 2.48 1.52
N LEU A 38 -7.96 3.52 1.89
CA LEU A 38 -7.60 4.58 0.94
C LEU A 38 -6.69 4.07 -0.18
N ALA A 39 -5.72 3.22 0.15
CA ALA A 39 -4.87 2.59 -0.85
C ALA A 39 -5.67 1.66 -1.79
N ASP A 40 -6.64 0.92 -1.26
CA ASP A 40 -7.55 0.06 -2.03
C ASP A 40 -8.37 0.89 -3.03
N LEU A 41 -8.90 2.04 -2.59
CA LEU A 41 -9.60 2.99 -3.45
C LEU A 41 -8.69 3.60 -4.53
N ASP A 42 -7.43 3.88 -4.20
CA ASP A 42 -6.46 4.36 -5.20
C ASP A 42 -6.22 3.30 -6.28
N MET A 43 -6.09 2.02 -5.90
CA MET A 43 -5.94 0.91 -6.86
C MET A 43 -7.20 0.74 -7.70
N TRP A 44 -8.38 0.85 -7.10
CA TRP A 44 -9.67 0.80 -7.78
C TRP A 44 -9.79 1.90 -8.84
N TYR A 45 -9.41 3.13 -8.48
CA TYR A 45 -9.43 4.26 -9.39
C TYR A 45 -8.44 4.09 -10.55
N ALA A 46 -7.20 3.70 -10.26
CA ALA A 46 -6.14 3.47 -11.26
C ALA A 46 -6.46 2.32 -12.23
N ALA A 47 -7.26 1.35 -11.78
CA ALA A 47 -7.78 0.28 -12.62
C ALA A 47 -8.88 0.74 -13.59
N GLY A 48 -9.43 1.93 -13.41
CA GLY A 48 -10.54 2.46 -14.23
C GLY A 48 -11.93 2.09 -13.71
N MET A 49 -12.02 1.40 -12.57
CA MET A 49 -13.27 0.90 -11.98
C MET A 49 -14.23 1.99 -11.46
N HIS A 50 -13.87 3.27 -11.62
CA HIS A 50 -14.71 4.42 -11.30
C HIS A 50 -15.66 4.81 -12.45
N HIS A 51 -15.40 4.33 -13.67
CA HIS A 51 -16.28 4.56 -14.81
C HIS A 51 -17.39 3.53 -14.81
N VAL A 52 -18.60 3.92 -14.39
CA VAL A 52 -19.79 3.09 -14.58
C VAL A 52 -20.18 3.20 -16.04
N GLN A 53 -19.83 2.21 -16.87
CA GLN A 53 -20.43 2.10 -18.20
C GLN A 53 -21.90 1.73 -17.99
N GLY A 54 -22.83 2.45 -18.63
CA GLY A 54 -24.27 2.41 -18.34
C GLY A 54 -25.00 1.08 -18.55
N GLN A 55 -24.26 -0.01 -18.76
CA GLN A 55 -24.76 -1.37 -19.00
C GLN A 55 -24.26 -2.38 -17.97
N TRP A 56 -23.54 -1.95 -16.93
CA TRP A 56 -23.10 -2.87 -15.87
C TRP A 56 -24.29 -3.23 -14.97
N GLU A 57 -24.69 -4.49 -14.98
CA GLU A 57 -25.54 -5.01 -13.92
C GLU A 57 -24.76 -5.03 -12.60
N ILE A 58 -25.47 -4.78 -11.49
CA ILE A 58 -24.88 -4.82 -10.16
C ILE A 58 -24.36 -6.24 -9.91
N GLY A 59 -23.04 -6.40 -9.82
CA GLY A 59 -22.36 -7.69 -9.61
C GLY A 59 -21.39 -8.08 -10.72
N ASP A 60 -21.51 -7.50 -11.92
CA ASP A 60 -20.68 -7.85 -13.07
C ASP A 60 -19.29 -7.23 -13.08
N ALA A 61 -19.04 -6.30 -12.15
CA ALA A 61 -17.73 -5.66 -11.98
C ALA A 61 -16.59 -6.70 -11.95
N SER A 62 -16.81 -7.87 -11.34
CA SER A 62 -15.81 -8.93 -11.22
C SER A 62 -15.40 -9.59 -12.55
N GLN A 63 -16.24 -9.48 -13.59
CA GLN A 63 -16.01 -10.07 -14.91
C GLN A 63 -15.28 -9.11 -15.86
N THR A 64 -15.08 -7.86 -15.44
CA THR A 64 -14.50 -6.82 -16.28
C THR A 64 -12.97 -6.93 -16.38
N PRO A 65 -12.36 -6.56 -17.51
CA PRO A 65 -10.90 -6.49 -17.61
C PRO A 65 -10.28 -5.47 -16.64
N GLU A 66 -11.00 -4.41 -16.29
CA GLU A 66 -10.61 -3.41 -15.30
C GLU A 66 -10.47 -4.04 -13.91
N PHE A 67 -11.37 -4.94 -13.53
CA PHE A 67 -11.27 -5.64 -12.24
C PHE A 67 -10.07 -6.57 -12.16
N ARG A 68 -9.68 -7.21 -13.28
CA ARG A 68 -8.43 -7.98 -13.34
C ARG A 68 -7.22 -7.08 -13.11
N LYS A 69 -7.18 -5.92 -13.77
CA LYS A 69 -6.14 -4.91 -13.56
C LYS A 69 -6.09 -4.42 -12.11
N TYR A 70 -7.24 -4.21 -11.48
CA TYR A 70 -7.34 -3.89 -10.06
C TYR A 70 -6.69 -4.97 -9.18
N GLN A 71 -6.99 -6.25 -9.42
CA GLN A 71 -6.38 -7.35 -8.67
C GLN A 71 -4.86 -7.40 -8.87
N GLU A 72 -4.38 -7.19 -10.09
CA GLU A 72 -2.94 -7.13 -10.38
C GLU A 72 -2.26 -5.99 -9.62
N LEU A 73 -2.87 -4.80 -9.63
CA LEU A 73 -2.37 -3.61 -8.91
C LEU A 73 -2.36 -3.82 -7.40
N ARG A 74 -3.44 -4.37 -6.84
CA ARG A 74 -3.57 -4.65 -5.41
C ARG A 74 -2.56 -5.68 -4.91
N ASN A 75 -2.22 -6.66 -5.73
CA ASN A 75 -1.20 -7.67 -5.41
C ASN A 75 0.22 -7.23 -5.79
N SER A 76 0.40 -5.99 -6.26
CA SER A 76 1.70 -5.45 -6.66
C SER A 76 2.38 -4.67 -5.51
N PRO A 77 3.69 -4.38 -5.62
CA PRO A 77 4.39 -3.49 -4.69
C PRO A 77 3.79 -2.07 -4.62
N GLN A 78 3.01 -1.65 -5.61
CA GLN A 78 2.38 -0.33 -5.63
C GLN A 78 1.36 -0.17 -4.50
N TYR A 79 0.63 -1.24 -4.14
CA TYR A 79 -0.32 -1.21 -3.04
C TYR A 79 0.38 -0.93 -1.70
N VAL A 80 1.49 -1.64 -1.44
CA VAL A 80 2.28 -1.44 -0.21
C VAL A 80 2.84 -0.01 -0.14
N ALA A 81 3.33 0.51 -1.27
CA ALA A 81 3.81 1.90 -1.35
C ALA A 81 2.68 2.91 -1.10
N ALA A 82 1.47 2.66 -1.62
CA ALA A 82 0.30 3.50 -1.39
C ALA A 82 -0.12 3.49 0.09
N VAL A 83 -0.18 2.31 0.73
CA VAL A 83 -0.47 2.20 2.17
C VAL A 83 0.55 2.99 2.99
N GLN A 84 1.85 2.83 2.70
CA GLN A 84 2.91 3.55 3.41
C GLN A 84 2.82 5.07 3.23
N ALA A 85 2.47 5.54 2.02
CA ALA A 85 2.27 6.95 1.74
C ALA A 85 1.08 7.52 2.54
N ARG A 86 -0.03 6.78 2.64
CA ARG A 86 -1.22 7.16 3.42
C ARG A 86 -0.91 7.23 4.93
N LEU A 87 -0.19 6.25 5.46
CA LEU A 87 0.25 6.24 6.86
C LEU A 87 1.13 7.45 7.21
N SER A 88 2.05 7.80 6.31
CA SER A 88 2.95 8.94 6.49
C SER A 88 2.21 10.27 6.42
N GLY A 89 1.21 10.38 5.54
CA GLY A 89 0.33 11.56 5.43
C GLY A 89 -0.57 11.76 6.66
N ASP A 90 -1.20 10.70 7.15
CA ASP A 90 -2.07 10.76 8.33
C ASP A 90 -1.29 11.12 9.60
N THR A 91 -0.06 10.60 9.74
CA THR A 91 0.83 10.98 10.84
C THR A 91 1.22 12.47 10.78
N ALA A 92 1.53 12.99 9.58
CA ALA A 92 1.84 14.41 9.41
C ALA A 92 0.64 15.32 9.74
N LEU A 93 -0.57 14.93 9.37
CA LEU A 93 -1.80 15.65 9.70
C LEU A 93 -2.09 15.62 11.21
N ALA A 94 -1.89 14.47 11.87
CA ALA A 94 -2.05 14.33 13.32
C ALA A 94 -1.04 15.21 14.09
N SER A 95 0.23 15.24 13.67
CA SER A 95 1.25 16.12 14.27
C SER A 95 0.93 17.60 14.09
N LYS A 96 0.39 18.01 12.94
CA LYS A 96 -0.03 19.38 12.67
C LYS A 96 -1.24 19.80 13.52
N ALA A 97 -2.20 18.89 13.73
CA ALA A 97 -3.36 19.16 14.57
C ALA A 97 -3.00 19.29 16.07
N GLY A 98 -2.08 18.45 16.57
CA GLY A 98 -1.60 18.53 17.96
C GLY A 98 -0.78 19.78 18.27
N GLY A 99 -0.04 20.30 17.29
CA GLY A 99 0.73 21.55 17.45
C GLY A 99 -0.13 22.82 17.47
N ALA A 100 -1.32 22.80 16.86
CA ALA A 100 -2.25 23.94 16.86
C ALA A 100 -3.02 24.09 18.17
N GLN A 101 -3.12 23.03 18.98
CA GLN A 101 -3.92 23.01 20.21
C GLN A 101 -3.12 23.36 21.48
N ALA A 102 -1.81 23.61 21.36
CA ALA A 102 -0.92 23.99 22.47
C ALA A 102 -0.59 25.49 22.50
N ALA A 103 -1.24 26.29 21.64
CA ALA A 103 -1.08 27.73 21.55
C ALA A 103 -2.44 28.41 21.76
N GLU A 104 -3.04 28.22 22.93
CA GLU A 104 -4.13 29.05 23.44
C GLU A 104 -3.91 29.36 24.91
#